data_AF-A0A2E6ABD8-F1
#
_entry.id   AF-A0A2E6ABD8-F1
#
_cell.length_a   1.000
_cell.length_b   1.000
_cell.length_c   1.000
_cell.angle_alpha   90.00
_cell.angle_beta   90.00
_cell.angle_gamma   90.00
#
_symmetry.space_group_name_H-M   'P 1'
#
loop_
_entity.id
_entity.type
_entity.pdbx_description
1 polymer ?
#
loop_
_entity_poly.entity_id
_entity_poly.type
_entity_poly.pdbx_seq_one_letter_code
_entity_poly.pdbx_strand_id
1 'polypeptide(L)' 'RQDVLVNLENYINSKNQEFQALGDQIRVYLNNGGEITLTVTNSTITILTYNIENSKNKYICSNAKETIRLLDNFIS' A
#
# COMPACT_ATOMS: atom_id res chain seq x y z
N ARG A 1 10.94 10.63 2.85
CA ARG A 1 9.69 10.06 3.45
C ARG A 1 8.44 10.63 2.78
N GLN A 2 8.25 11.95 2.77
CA GLN A 2 7.07 12.57 2.14
C GLN A 2 6.93 12.25 0.64
N ASP A 3 8.03 12.32 -0.12
CA ASP A 3 8.00 12.01 -1.56
C ASP A 3 7.59 10.56 -1.84
N VAL A 4 7.94 9.64 -0.93
CA VAL A 4 7.55 8.22 -1.05
C VAL A 4 6.05 8.05 -0.84
N LEU A 5 5.48 8.72 0.18
CA LEU A 5 4.03 8.71 0.42
C LEU A 5 3.28 9.26 -0.79
N VAL A 6 3.66 10.45 -1.25
CA VAL A 6 3.02 11.10 -2.42
C VAL A 6 3.11 10.22 -3.67
N ASN A 7 4.25 9.56 -3.91
CA ASN A 7 4.39 8.63 -5.04
C ASN A 7 3.46 7.42 -4.94
N LEU A 8 3.31 6.86 -3.73
CA LEU A 8 2.41 5.72 -3.50
C LEU A 8 0.95 6.14 -3.62
N GLU A 9 0.56 7.28 -3.05
CA GLU A 9 -0.80 7.85 -3.15
C GLU A 9 -1.17 8.11 -4.61
N ASN A 10 -0.29 8.75 -5.38
CA ASN A 10 -0.52 9.01 -6.80
C ASN A 10 -0.69 7.71 -7.59
N TYR A 11 0.11 6.69 -7.29
CA TYR A 11 -0.01 5.38 -7.93
C TYR A 11 -1.34 4.70 -7.59
N ILE A 12 -1.72 4.65 -6.31
CA ILE A 12 -2.98 4.05 -5.86
C ILE A 12 -4.17 4.77 -6.50
N ASN A 13 -4.13 6.11 -6.53
CA ASN A 13 -5.15 6.93 -7.20
C ASN A 13 -5.22 6.65 -8.71
N SER A 14 -4.07 6.43 -9.37
CA SER A 14 -4.03 6.10 -10.81
C SER A 14 -4.68 4.76 -11.15
N LYS A 15 -4.83 3.87 -10.17
CA LYS A 15 -5.56 2.60 -10.26
C LYS A 15 -7.05 2.75 -9.91
N ASN A 16 -7.53 3.98 -9.70
CA ASN A 16 -8.88 4.28 -9.23
C ASN A 16 -9.24 3.55 -7.91
N GLN A 17 -8.24 3.27 -7.07
CA GLN A 17 -8.45 2.57 -5.81
C GLN A 17 -8.71 3.56 -4.68
N GLU A 18 -9.73 3.31 -3.87
CA GLU A 18 -10.03 4.12 -2.70
C GLU A 18 -8.94 3.94 -1.62
N PHE A 19 -8.48 5.06 -1.06
CA PHE A 19 -7.50 5.05 0.03
C PHE A 19 -7.69 6.20 1.01
N GLN A 20 -7.11 6.03 2.20
CA GLN A 20 -7.02 7.03 3.26
C GLN A 20 -5.56 7.25 3.64
N ALA A 21 -5.10 8.50 3.57
CA ALA A 21 -3.78 8.90 4.05
C ALA A 21 -3.83 9.26 5.55
N LEU A 22 -2.93 8.67 6.35
CA LEU A 22 -2.89 8.73 7.81
C LEU A 22 -1.46 8.98 8.29
N GLY A 23 -0.94 10.19 8.05
CA GLY A 23 0.39 10.58 8.50
C GLY A 23 1.51 9.83 7.76
N ASP A 24 2.03 8.76 8.37
CA ASP A 24 3.03 7.87 7.76
C ASP A 24 2.43 6.59 7.16
N GLN A 25 1.10 6.48 7.16
CA GLN A 25 0.37 5.34 6.65
C GLN A 25 -0.55 5.69 5.48
N ILE A 26 -0.75 4.71 4.60
CA ILE A 26 -1.79 4.73 3.57
C ILE A 26 -2.60 3.46 3.72
N ARG A 27 -3.90 3.59 3.96
CA ARG A 27 -4.84 2.48 4.00
C ARG A 27 -5.59 2.41 2.68
N VAL A 28 -5.51 1.27 2.00
CA VAL A 28 -6.13 1.02 0.70
C VAL A 28 -7.25 0.01 0.88
N TYR A 29 -8.43 0.33 0.39
CA TYR A 29 -9.62 -0.53 0.49
C TYR A 29 -9.81 -1.27 -0.82
N LEU A 30 -9.96 -2.59 -0.76
CA LEU A 30 -10.14 -3.44 -1.94
C LEU A 30 -11.61 -3.76 -2.16
N ASN A 31 -11.99 -3.97 -3.42
CA ASN A 31 -13.39 -4.24 -3.82
C ASN A 31 -13.96 -5.54 -3.22
N ASN A 32 -13.11 -6.48 -2.81
CA ASN A 32 -13.50 -7.72 -2.16
C ASN A 32 -13.65 -7.60 -0.63
N GLY A 33 -13.61 -6.38 -0.08
CA GLY A 33 -13.62 -6.14 1.37
C GLY A 33 -12.29 -6.40 2.05
N GLY A 34 -11.21 -6.60 1.30
CA GLY A 34 -9.84 -6.65 1.79
C GLY A 34 -9.28 -5.25 2.06
N GLU A 35 -8.21 -5.18 2.84
CA GLU A 35 -7.48 -3.95 3.15
C GLU A 35 -5.98 -4.15 2.99
N ILE A 36 -5.29 -3.12 2.48
CA ILE A 36 -3.82 -3.04 2.49
C ILE A 36 -3.43 -1.81 3.30
N THR A 37 -2.63 -1.99 4.35
CA THR A 37 -2.00 -0.89 5.08
C THR A 37 -0.53 -0.79 4.67
N LEU A 38 -0.15 0.35 4.12
CA LEU A 38 1.23 0.75 3.86
C LEU A 38 1.71 1.61 5.03
N THR A 39 2.88 1.34 5.59
CA THR A 39 3.54 2.17 6.60
C THR A 39 4.93 2.58 6.11
N VAL A 40 5.15 3.87 5.92
CA VAL A 40 6.38 4.43 5.35
C VAL A 40 7.25 5.02 6.46
N THR A 41 8.35 4.35 6.75
CA THR A 41 9.38 4.85 7.66
C THR A 41 10.49 5.57 6.89
N ASN A 42 11.56 5.97 7.58
CA ASN A 42 12.70 6.62 6.93
C ASN A 42 13.50 5.69 6.01
N SER A 43 13.45 4.37 6.26
CA SER A 43 14.29 3.38 5.55
C SER A 43 13.52 2.26 4.88
N THR A 44 12.25 2.04 5.25
CA THR A 44 11.46 0.92 4.74
C THR A 44 10.00 1.29 4.56
N ILE A 45 9.33 0.52 3.70
CA ILE A 45 7.89 0.54 3.52
C ILE A 45 7.37 -0.83 3.94
N THR A 46 6.55 -0.88 4.99
CA THR A 46 5.89 -2.12 5.43
C THR A 46 4.51 -2.19 4.79
N ILE A 47 4.14 -3.38 4.30
CA ILE A 47 2.85 -3.66 3.68
C ILE A 47 2.18 -4.74 4.51
N LEU A 48 0.99 -4.47 5.02
CA LEU A 48 0.16 -5.43 5.71
C LEU A 48 -1.11 -5.64 4.91
N THR A 49 -1.42 -6.89 4.56
CA THR A 49 -2.69 -7.26 3.94
C THR A 49 -3.63 -7.84 4.97
N TYR A 50 -4.91 -7.49 4.88
CA TYR A 50 -5.96 -8.04 5.71
C TYR A 50 -7.13 -8.49 4.82
N ASN A 51 -7.63 -9.70 5.07
CA ASN A 51 -8.79 -10.27 4.37
C ASN A 51 -8.61 -10.35 2.84
N ILE A 52 -7.38 -10.52 2.38
CA ILE A 52 -7.08 -10.92 0.99
C ILE A 52 -7.01 -12.45 1.00
N GLU A 53 -7.98 -13.11 0.36
CA GLU A 53 -8.10 -14.58 0.33
C GLU A 53 -8.17 -15.20 1.75
N ASN A 54 -8.84 -14.53 2.70
CA ASN A 54 -8.87 -14.91 4.12
C ASN A 54 -7.49 -15.01 4.81
N SER A 55 -6.46 -14.38 4.23
CA SER A 55 -5.10 -14.40 4.75
C SER A 55 -4.63 -13.02 5.23
N LYS A 56 -3.62 -13.03 6.11
CA LYS A 56 -2.88 -11.82 6.52
C LYS A 56 -1.41 -12.01 6.18
N ASN A 57 -0.87 -11.14 5.35
CA ASN A 57 0.53 -11.19 4.94
C ASN A 57 1.24 -9.89 5.33
N LYS A 58 2.55 -10.00 5.54
CA LYS A 58 3.44 -8.87 5.81
C LYS A 58 4.59 -8.88 4.83
N TYR A 59 4.82 -7.75 4.18
CA TYR A 59 5.96 -7.52 3.30
C TYR A 59 6.74 -6.29 3.75
N ILE A 60 8.04 -6.27 3.47
CA ILE A 60 8.92 -5.13 3.77
C ILE A 60 9.68 -4.82 2.49
N CYS A 61 9.52 -3.61 1.99
CA CYS A 61 10.20 -3.11 0.79
C CYS A 61 11.18 -2.00 1.17
N SER A 62 12.23 -1.83 0.38
CA SER A 62 13.22 -0.78 0.63
C SER A 62 12.91 0.54 -0.08
N ASN A 63 12.00 0.54 -1.05
CA ASN A 63 11.68 1.74 -1.85
C ASN A 63 10.30 1.65 -2.52
N ALA A 64 9.80 2.81 -2.98
CA ALA A 64 8.48 2.94 -3.60
C ALA A 64 8.31 2.07 -4.86
N LYS A 65 9.35 1.92 -5.68
CA LYS A 65 9.29 1.14 -6.93
C LYS A 65 9.04 -0.34 -6.67
N GLU A 66 9.71 -0.91 -5.67
CA GLU A 66 9.48 -2.28 -5.24
C GLU A 66 8.07 -2.45 -4.64
N THR A 67 7.64 -1.50 -3.80
CA THR A 67 6.28 -1.51 -3.25
C THR A 67 5.20 -1.46 -4.33
N ILE A 68 5.36 -0.61 -5.35
CA ILE A 68 4.42 -0.52 -6.48
C ILE A 68 4.28 -1.86 -7.20
N ARG A 69 5.40 -2.53 -7.49
CA ARG A 69 5.38 -3.86 -8.12
C ARG A 69 4.67 -4.90 -7.27
N LEU A 70 4.80 -4.82 -5.94
CA LEU A 70 4.07 -5.73 -5.05
C LEU A 70 2.57 -5.40 -5.05
N LEU A 71 2.23 -4.11 -5.05
CA LEU A 71 0.85 -3.62 -5.08
C LEU A 71 0.11 -4.04 -6.36
N ASP A 72 0.78 -4.10 -7.51
CA ASP A 72 0.19 -4.62 -8.77
C ASP A 72 -0.41 -6.04 -8.61
N ASN A 73 0.01 -6.83 -7.62
CA ASN A 73 -0.58 -8.15 -7.34
C ASN A 73 -1.93 -8.08 -6.61
N PHE A 74 -2.29 -6.94 -6.04
CA PHE A 74 -3.47 -6.77 -5.18
C PHE A 74 -4.46 -5.73 -5.72
N ILE A 75 -3.98 -4.71 -6.42
CA ILE A 75 -4.80 -3.63 -6.98
C ILE A 75 -4.71 -3.65 -8.51
N SER A 76 -5.87 -3.76 -9.16
CA SER A 76 -6.04 -3.85 -10.61
C SER A 76 -6.60 -2.56 -11.18
#